data_AF-A0A9D7EHG1-F1
#
_entry.id   AF-A0A9D7EHG1-F1
#
_cell.length_a   1.000
_cell.length_b   1.000
_cell.length_c   1.000
_cell.angle_alpha   90.00
_cell.angle_beta   90.00
_cell.angle_gamma   90.00
#
_symmetry.space_group_name_H-M   'P 1'
#
loop_
_entity.id
_entity.type
_entity.pdbx_description
1 polymer ?
#
loop_
_entity_poly.entity_id
_entity_poly.type
_entity_poly.pdbx_seq_one_letter_code
_entity_poly.pdbx_strand_id
1 'polypeptide(L)'
;MLRTMIAILTILLACSVSAMAQDIPKIEVIYPTPNQRITAVDSTFIFGNVTPGSELTINKTPVTVHPNGAFLAFLPIKSGKFAFALEAKLRNQKTLKEIPLEVPEPYIVPESLAIVKGYMSPSSDVTLMEGDLWSTGFRGTPGLHGYFLVSTKKTLVPMTESPPVPQSYWAQAVFGEGDFPDSLLVKGSYNGNLQLDNTHIGDTAEITYYLCRKPLRLWDSRDRQFPRQLDSCKCTVRRNDARVTVWPKSKVVVGELTDSTQTLRVGPRKGYFSVFQPRGLRVRVTGFANNHYRARLVENQDVWVSDSSIRLLPEGSRIPSGEFALIRTRRVDDGVTITFTPGAQLPFDVDYDPLRHQLVLDVFNCTSSIDWIRYDATDSMIAAIDFEQLQVGVVRLKIDLNETLWGYNCSYDGNQFILKLNRRPQLSNTLRGIKIVVDPGHSPDPGASGPTGYKEKDANLAIALQLKELLEKEEATVFMTRSGDTPLPLYERPVLAQGFDADIFISIHNNAVPDGVNPLANNGTSTFYYHPQSQELATLVHRRMVPATELNDYGLYHGNFAVIRPTEYLSILVECAFMMIPEQEMALQTEEFRGKIARAICDGVLDFVEKESERSRENR
;
A
#
# COMPACT_ATOMS: atom_id res chain seq x y z
N MET A 1 -42.08 37.10 90.99
CA MET A 1 -42.70 36.29 89.91
C MET A 1 -41.58 35.94 88.92
N LEU A 2 -41.01 34.73 89.01
CA LEU A 2 -41.27 33.58 88.12
C LEU A 2 -40.68 33.85 86.70
N ARG A 3 -39.78 33.07 86.08
CA ARG A 3 -39.30 31.68 86.25
C ARG A 3 -38.03 31.47 85.39
N THR A 4 -37.27 30.45 85.78
CA THR A 4 -36.11 29.75 85.21
C THR A 4 -36.17 29.33 83.72
N MET A 5 -35.00 29.19 83.05
CA MET A 5 -34.39 27.89 82.68
C MET A 5 -33.05 27.99 81.91
N ILE A 6 -32.19 26.98 82.17
CA ILE A 6 -30.85 26.68 81.68
C ILE A 6 -30.92 25.93 80.34
N ALA A 7 -29.92 26.09 79.46
CA ALA A 7 -29.53 25.04 78.49
C ALA A 7 -28.02 25.12 78.14
N ILE A 8 -27.47 23.94 77.86
CA ILE A 8 -26.05 23.54 77.84
C ILE A 8 -25.64 23.17 76.40
N LEU A 9 -24.41 23.54 76.02
CA LEU A 9 -23.43 22.84 75.13
C LEU A 9 -23.87 22.38 73.72
N THR A 10 -23.12 22.77 72.67
CA THR A 10 -22.23 21.86 71.89
C THR A 10 -21.56 22.59 70.71
N ILE A 11 -20.22 22.58 70.71
CA ILE A 11 -19.37 22.91 69.56
C ILE A 11 -19.33 21.66 68.68
N LEU A 12 -19.94 21.73 67.49
CA LEU A 12 -19.84 20.69 66.47
C LEU A 12 -18.59 20.93 65.64
N LEU A 13 -17.51 20.22 65.97
CA LEU A 13 -16.35 20.03 65.12
C LEU A 13 -16.80 19.14 63.94
N ALA A 14 -17.16 19.76 62.82
CA ALA A 14 -17.44 19.04 61.58
C ALA A 14 -16.11 18.54 61.01
N CYS A 15 -15.68 17.35 61.43
CA CYS A 15 -14.73 16.55 60.67
C CYS A 15 -15.38 16.25 59.31
N SER A 16 -14.99 17.02 58.28
CA SER A 16 -15.21 16.67 56.89
C SER A 16 -14.36 15.45 56.57
N VAL A 17 -14.87 14.26 56.91
CA VAL A 17 -14.42 13.03 56.27
C VAL A 17 -14.90 13.13 54.84
N SER A 18 -14.05 13.65 53.95
CA SER A 18 -14.17 13.42 52.53
C SER A 18 -14.16 11.91 52.34
N ALA A 19 -15.34 11.32 52.15
CA ALA A 19 -15.46 9.95 51.69
C ALA A 19 -14.67 9.87 50.39
N MET A 20 -13.46 9.31 50.45
CA MET A 20 -12.75 8.89 49.26
C MET A 20 -13.65 7.86 48.60
N ALA A 21 -14.34 8.25 47.53
CA ALA A 21 -14.93 7.30 46.61
C ALA A 21 -13.82 6.29 46.29
N GLN A 22 -13.98 5.05 46.73
CA GLN A 22 -13.08 3.99 46.33
C GLN A 22 -13.43 3.71 44.87
N ASP A 23 -12.69 4.34 43.96
CA ASP A 23 -12.94 4.19 42.54
C ASP A 23 -12.89 2.71 42.16
N ILE A 24 -14.01 2.19 41.65
CA ILE A 24 -14.07 0.87 41.04
C ILE A 24 -13.22 0.98 39.75
N PRO A 25 -12.22 0.11 39.55
CA PRO A 25 -11.35 0.22 38.38
C PRO A 25 -12.18 0.05 37.10
N LYS A 26 -12.13 1.02 36.20
CA LYS A 26 -12.82 0.97 34.91
C LYS A 26 -11.86 0.44 33.86
N ILE A 27 -12.32 -0.50 33.02
CA ILE A 27 -11.54 -1.06 31.91
C ILE A 27 -12.16 -0.61 30.59
N GLU A 28 -11.39 0.10 29.79
CA GLU A 28 -11.68 0.44 28.41
C GLU A 28 -10.71 -0.30 27.50
N VAL A 29 -11.25 -1.00 26.49
CA VAL A 29 -10.45 -1.71 25.50
C VAL A 29 -10.67 -0.99 24.19
N ILE A 30 -9.59 -0.44 23.61
CA ILE A 30 -9.64 0.27 22.33
C ILE A 30 -9.51 -0.72 21.18
N TYR A 31 -8.64 -1.73 21.33
CA TYR A 31 -8.48 -2.80 20.37
C TYR A 31 -8.19 -4.15 21.05
N PRO A 32 -8.75 -5.26 20.57
CA PRO A 32 -9.78 -5.35 19.53
C PRO A 32 -11.17 -4.96 20.04
N THR A 33 -12.08 -4.66 19.12
CA THR A 33 -13.49 -4.40 19.46
C THR A 33 -14.27 -5.72 19.69
N PRO A 34 -15.35 -5.72 20.50
CA PRO A 34 -16.12 -6.93 20.77
C PRO A 34 -16.69 -7.59 19.50
N ASN A 35 -16.50 -8.90 19.38
CA ASN A 35 -16.85 -9.75 18.23
C ASN A 35 -16.11 -9.42 16.93
N GLN A 36 -15.01 -8.66 17.01
CA GLN A 36 -14.18 -8.40 15.84
C GLN A 36 -13.57 -9.70 15.33
N ARG A 37 -13.59 -9.86 14.01
CA ARG A 37 -12.84 -10.90 13.32
C ARG A 37 -11.43 -10.39 13.03
N ILE A 38 -10.43 -11.01 13.66
CA ILE A 38 -9.02 -10.66 13.50
C ILE A 38 -8.37 -11.49 12.39
N THR A 39 -7.15 -11.13 11.97
CA THR A 39 -6.41 -11.90 10.95
C THR A 39 -5.32 -12.82 11.51
N ALA A 40 -4.96 -12.66 12.78
CA ALA A 40 -3.97 -13.51 13.45
C ALA A 40 -4.53 -14.90 13.80
N VAL A 41 -3.64 -15.88 13.99
CA VAL A 41 -4.04 -17.28 14.21
C VAL A 41 -3.51 -17.83 15.53
N ASP A 42 -2.32 -17.41 15.96
CA ASP A 42 -1.58 -17.96 17.09
C ASP A 42 -1.45 -16.97 18.27
N SER A 43 -1.15 -15.69 17.99
CA SER A 43 -1.07 -14.62 18.98
C SER A 43 -1.57 -13.30 18.40
N THR A 44 -2.11 -12.41 19.24
CA THR A 44 -2.42 -11.03 18.85
C THR A 44 -2.26 -10.08 20.02
N PHE A 45 -2.36 -8.78 19.76
CA PHE A 45 -2.34 -7.76 20.80
C PHE A 45 -3.74 -7.33 21.27
N ILE A 46 -3.80 -6.86 22.51
CA ILE A 46 -4.92 -6.15 23.11
C ILE A 46 -4.37 -4.93 23.83
N PHE A 47 -5.00 -3.77 23.62
CA PHE A 47 -4.62 -2.53 24.28
C PHE A 47 -5.83 -1.66 24.63
N GLY A 48 -5.62 -0.79 25.60
CA GLY A 48 -6.63 0.14 26.07
C GLY A 48 -6.19 0.85 27.34
N ASN A 49 -7.17 1.26 28.13
CA ASN A 49 -6.93 2.03 29.34
C ASN A 49 -7.66 1.41 30.53
N VAL A 50 -7.03 1.43 31.70
CA VAL A 50 -7.64 1.08 32.98
C VAL A 50 -7.47 2.24 33.95
N THR A 51 -8.31 2.35 34.99
CA THR A 51 -8.11 3.37 36.04
C THR A 51 -6.64 3.37 36.53
N PRO A 52 -5.93 4.51 36.50
CA PRO A 52 -4.53 4.60 36.90
C PRO A 52 -4.25 3.98 38.28
N GLY A 53 -3.13 3.26 38.38
CA GLY A 53 -2.73 2.55 39.60
C GLY A 53 -3.43 1.20 39.82
N SER A 54 -4.24 0.75 38.87
CA SER A 54 -4.83 -0.60 38.92
C SER A 54 -3.81 -1.67 38.54
N GLU A 55 -3.91 -2.84 39.15
CA GLU A 55 -3.31 -4.07 38.62
C GLU A 55 -4.22 -4.65 37.54
N LEU A 56 -3.66 -5.19 36.46
CA LEU A 56 -4.43 -5.81 35.37
C LEU A 56 -3.89 -7.21 35.05
N THR A 57 -4.81 -8.16 34.87
CA THR A 57 -4.50 -9.44 34.24
C THR A 57 -5.44 -9.69 33.07
N ILE A 58 -4.94 -10.33 32.02
CA ILE A 58 -5.72 -10.75 30.86
C ILE A 58 -5.48 -12.24 30.66
N ASN A 59 -6.54 -13.04 30.69
CA ASN A 59 -6.46 -14.51 30.67
C ASN A 59 -5.52 -15.07 31.75
N LYS A 60 -5.52 -14.43 32.94
CA LYS A 60 -4.63 -14.71 34.09
C LYS A 60 -3.15 -14.33 33.88
N THR A 61 -2.78 -13.79 32.73
CA THR A 61 -1.44 -13.24 32.49
C THR A 61 -1.39 -11.81 33.02
N PRO A 62 -0.43 -11.44 33.91
CA PRO A 62 -0.22 -10.06 34.33
C PRO A 62 0.13 -9.15 33.15
N VAL A 63 -0.44 -7.95 33.12
CA VAL A 63 -0.20 -6.94 32.08
C VAL A 63 0.28 -5.65 32.73
N THR A 64 1.32 -5.05 32.16
CA THR A 64 1.85 -3.76 32.62
C THR A 64 0.82 -2.66 32.40
N VAL A 65 0.54 -1.90 33.45
CA VAL A 65 -0.30 -0.71 33.43
C VAL A 65 0.60 0.51 33.61
N HIS A 66 0.56 1.42 32.65
CA HIS A 66 1.37 2.64 32.64
C HIS A 66 0.77 3.71 33.59
N PRO A 67 1.52 4.76 33.96
CA PRO A 67 1.05 5.75 34.93
C PRO A 67 -0.26 6.45 34.57
N ASN A 68 -0.57 6.60 33.28
CA ASN A 68 -1.84 7.15 32.79
C ASN A 68 -2.97 6.12 32.68
N GLY A 69 -2.71 4.86 33.06
CA GLY A 69 -3.65 3.75 32.98
C GLY A 69 -3.59 2.93 31.68
N ALA A 70 -2.83 3.39 30.67
CA ALA A 70 -2.69 2.69 29.42
C ALA A 70 -2.09 1.29 29.64
N PHE A 71 -2.45 0.34 28.78
CA PHE A 71 -1.86 -0.99 28.75
C PHE A 71 -1.80 -1.53 27.32
N LEU A 72 -0.82 -2.41 27.08
CA LEU A 72 -0.66 -3.19 25.85
C LEU A 72 -0.16 -4.58 26.25
N ALA A 73 -0.76 -5.61 25.66
CA ALA A 73 -0.31 -6.99 25.81
C ALA A 73 -0.32 -7.70 24.46
N PHE A 74 0.69 -8.52 24.18
CA PHE A 74 0.71 -9.46 23.06
C PHE A 74 0.57 -10.88 23.63
N LEU A 75 -0.54 -11.56 23.32
CA LEU A 75 -0.98 -12.76 24.01
C LEU A 75 -1.36 -13.87 23.02
N PRO A 76 -1.13 -15.15 23.39
CA PRO A 76 -1.58 -16.27 22.59
C PRO A 76 -3.12 -16.33 22.51
N ILE A 77 -3.62 -16.72 21.35
CA ILE A 77 -5.04 -16.88 21.05
C ILE A 77 -5.32 -18.31 20.58
N LYS A 78 -6.60 -18.67 20.50
CA LYS A 78 -7.05 -19.94 19.92
C LYS A 78 -8.01 -19.66 18.78
N SER A 79 -7.93 -20.46 17.73
CA SER A 79 -8.84 -20.37 16.60
C SER A 79 -10.30 -20.60 17.00
N GLY A 80 -11.22 -20.07 16.19
CA GLY A 80 -12.65 -20.12 16.45
C GLY A 80 -13.10 -19.01 17.39
N LYS A 81 -14.08 -19.32 18.25
CA LYS A 81 -14.57 -18.36 19.25
C LYS A 81 -13.59 -18.28 20.42
N PHE A 82 -13.02 -17.10 20.61
CA PHE A 82 -12.09 -16.81 21.69
C PHE A 82 -12.56 -15.58 22.46
N ALA A 83 -12.09 -15.39 23.69
CA ALA A 83 -12.32 -14.16 24.44
C ALA A 83 -11.10 -13.78 25.27
N PHE A 84 -10.79 -12.48 25.32
CA PHE A 84 -9.91 -11.94 26.35
C PHE A 84 -10.73 -11.69 27.61
N ALA A 85 -10.39 -12.37 28.70
CA ALA A 85 -10.95 -12.15 30.03
C ALA A 85 -10.01 -11.24 30.83
N LEU A 86 -10.43 -9.98 31.02
CA LEU A 86 -9.69 -8.95 31.74
C LEU A 86 -10.18 -8.87 33.20
N GLU A 87 -9.23 -8.77 34.12
CA GLU A 87 -9.45 -8.55 35.54
C GLU A 87 -8.58 -7.39 36.01
N ALA A 88 -9.22 -6.27 36.40
CA ALA A 88 -8.56 -5.13 37.00
C ALA A 88 -8.84 -5.05 38.50
N LYS A 89 -7.82 -4.76 39.29
CA LYS A 89 -7.92 -4.55 40.74
C LYS A 89 -7.36 -3.19 41.12
N LEU A 90 -8.10 -2.45 41.95
CA LEU A 90 -7.64 -1.20 42.54
C LEU A 90 -8.02 -1.21 44.02
N ARG A 91 -7.01 -1.29 44.89
CA ARG A 91 -7.20 -1.46 46.35
C ARG A 91 -8.07 -2.70 46.63
N ASN A 92 -9.26 -2.52 47.21
CA ASN A 92 -10.20 -3.60 47.54
C ASN A 92 -11.30 -3.80 46.49
N GLN A 93 -11.27 -3.05 45.38
CA GLN A 93 -12.26 -3.12 44.31
C GLN A 93 -11.72 -3.91 43.12
N LYS A 94 -12.63 -4.59 42.41
CA LYS A 94 -12.30 -5.41 41.24
C LYS A 94 -13.34 -5.22 40.14
N THR A 95 -12.88 -5.22 38.90
CA THR A 95 -13.73 -5.22 37.70
C THR A 95 -13.32 -6.36 36.79
N LEU A 96 -14.32 -7.04 36.22
CA LEU A 96 -14.15 -8.08 35.22
C LEU A 96 -14.75 -7.60 33.89
N LYS A 97 -14.07 -7.88 32.78
CA LYS A 97 -14.55 -7.57 31.43
C LYS A 97 -14.14 -8.68 30.47
N GLU A 98 -15.02 -9.06 29.57
CA GLU A 98 -14.71 -10.01 28.50
C GLU A 98 -14.82 -9.32 27.13
N ILE A 99 -13.84 -9.59 26.26
CA ILE A 99 -13.82 -9.15 24.86
C ILE A 99 -13.86 -10.38 23.97
N PRO A 100 -15.04 -10.78 23.46
CA PRO A 100 -15.15 -11.90 22.53
C PRO A 100 -14.55 -11.56 21.16
N LEU A 101 -13.97 -12.55 20.48
CA LEU A 101 -13.32 -12.44 19.17
C LEU A 101 -13.63 -13.64 18.29
N GLU A 102 -13.57 -13.40 16.97
CA GLU A 102 -13.56 -14.45 15.95
C GLU A 102 -12.15 -14.59 15.40
N VAL A 103 -11.48 -15.69 15.76
CA VAL A 103 -10.14 -16.01 15.29
C VAL A 103 -10.24 -16.97 14.10
N PRO A 104 -9.60 -16.69 12.96
CA PRO A 104 -9.64 -17.57 11.80
C PRO A 104 -9.12 -18.96 12.17
N GLU A 105 -9.83 -19.99 11.71
CA GLU A 105 -9.31 -21.36 11.77
C GLU A 105 -8.10 -21.47 10.82
N PRO A 106 -6.97 -22.06 11.28
CA PRO A 106 -5.88 -22.38 10.37
C PRO A 106 -6.39 -23.25 9.24
N TYR A 107 -5.73 -23.18 8.08
CA TYR A 107 -6.08 -24.06 6.99
C TYR A 107 -5.75 -25.50 7.39
N ILE A 108 -6.78 -26.32 7.61
CA ILE A 108 -6.61 -27.73 7.90
C ILE A 108 -6.47 -28.48 6.57
N VAL A 109 -5.31 -29.12 6.39
CA VAL A 109 -5.08 -30.04 5.27
C VAL A 109 -6.08 -31.19 5.39
N PRO A 110 -6.93 -31.45 4.39
CA PRO A 110 -7.94 -32.49 4.50
C PRO A 110 -7.29 -33.88 4.49
N GLU A 111 -7.50 -34.65 5.55
CA GLU A 111 -7.01 -36.04 5.67
C GLU A 111 -7.80 -37.02 4.79
N SER A 112 -9.08 -36.72 4.58
CA SER A 112 -9.96 -37.47 3.68
C SER A 112 -10.00 -36.83 2.31
N LEU A 113 -10.38 -37.62 1.30
CA LEU A 113 -10.43 -37.20 -0.10
C LEU A 113 -11.37 -36.00 -0.29
N ALA A 114 -10.81 -34.82 -0.53
CA ALA A 114 -11.55 -33.58 -0.68
C ALA A 114 -10.83 -32.57 -1.58
N ILE A 115 -11.63 -31.80 -2.32
CA ILE A 115 -11.24 -30.51 -2.90
C ILE A 115 -11.85 -29.43 -2.01
N VAL A 116 -11.02 -28.52 -1.49
CA VAL A 116 -11.42 -27.51 -0.52
C VAL A 116 -12.13 -26.35 -1.21
N LYS A 117 -13.36 -26.06 -0.77
CA LYS A 117 -14.13 -24.91 -1.26
C LYS A 117 -13.44 -23.60 -0.84
N GLY A 118 -13.44 -22.59 -1.72
CA GLY A 118 -12.86 -21.26 -1.45
C GLY A 118 -11.35 -21.15 -1.69
N TYR A 119 -10.66 -22.27 -1.95
CA TYR A 119 -9.24 -22.30 -2.30
C TYR A 119 -9.03 -22.77 -3.74
N MET A 120 -9.89 -22.27 -4.65
CA MET A 120 -9.82 -22.54 -6.08
C MET A 120 -9.47 -21.24 -6.81
N SER A 121 -8.60 -21.34 -7.80
CA SER A 121 -8.27 -20.27 -8.74
C SER A 121 -8.96 -20.57 -10.08
N PRO A 122 -9.40 -19.56 -10.86
CA PRO A 122 -9.54 -18.18 -10.43
C PRO A 122 -10.64 -18.07 -9.36
N SER A 123 -10.55 -17.04 -8.52
CA SER A 123 -11.52 -16.76 -7.45
C SER A 123 -12.67 -15.86 -7.91
N SER A 124 -12.58 -15.31 -9.12
CA SER A 124 -13.58 -14.49 -9.80
C SER A 124 -13.53 -14.77 -11.30
N ASP A 125 -14.56 -14.35 -12.02
CA ASP A 125 -14.61 -14.55 -13.47
C ASP A 125 -13.40 -13.92 -14.17
N VAL A 126 -12.85 -14.64 -15.16
CA VAL A 126 -11.70 -14.19 -15.93
C VAL A 126 -12.01 -14.16 -17.42
N THR A 127 -11.41 -13.21 -18.11
CA THR A 127 -11.40 -13.13 -19.57
C THR A 127 -9.97 -13.27 -20.07
N LEU A 128 -9.77 -14.16 -21.03
CA LEU A 128 -8.49 -14.51 -21.63
C LEU A 128 -8.60 -14.44 -23.15
N MET A 129 -7.46 -14.52 -23.84
CA MET A 129 -7.37 -14.59 -25.29
C MET A 129 -6.95 -15.98 -25.73
N GLU A 130 -7.41 -16.38 -26.92
CA GLU A 130 -6.81 -17.46 -27.68
C GLU A 130 -5.30 -17.24 -27.81
N GLY A 131 -4.50 -18.26 -27.48
CA GLY A 131 -3.05 -18.21 -27.44
C GLY A 131 -2.47 -17.92 -26.06
N ASP A 132 -3.27 -17.54 -25.06
CA ASP A 132 -2.76 -17.41 -23.68
C ASP A 132 -2.35 -18.77 -23.11
N LEU A 133 -1.23 -18.79 -22.39
CA LEU A 133 -0.91 -19.86 -21.44
C LEU A 133 -1.59 -19.54 -20.12
N TRP A 134 -2.67 -20.26 -19.81
CA TRP A 134 -3.47 -20.00 -18.61
C TRP A 134 -3.18 -21.03 -17.51
N SER A 135 -2.97 -20.53 -16.29
CA SER A 135 -2.77 -21.35 -15.10
C SER A 135 -3.98 -21.31 -14.18
N THR A 136 -4.36 -22.47 -13.67
CA THR A 136 -5.49 -22.62 -12.74
C THR A 136 -5.17 -23.66 -11.67
N GLY A 137 -5.86 -23.63 -10.53
CA GLY A 137 -5.45 -24.44 -9.38
C GLY A 137 -6.52 -24.62 -8.31
N PHE A 138 -6.31 -25.60 -7.43
CA PHE A 138 -7.12 -25.81 -6.22
C PHE A 138 -6.29 -26.39 -5.08
N ARG A 139 -6.79 -26.26 -3.84
CA ARG A 139 -6.29 -27.02 -2.69
C ARG A 139 -7.14 -28.25 -2.39
N GLY A 140 -6.51 -29.37 -2.05
CA GLY A 140 -7.19 -30.63 -1.73
C GLY A 140 -6.32 -31.56 -0.90
N THR A 141 -6.73 -32.83 -0.81
CA THR A 141 -5.95 -33.87 -0.11
C THR A 141 -4.58 -34.05 -0.76
N PRO A 142 -3.46 -34.00 -0.01
CA PRO A 142 -2.11 -34.16 -0.56
C PRO A 142 -1.83 -35.56 -1.13
N GLY A 143 -0.84 -35.64 -2.01
CA GLY A 143 -0.27 -36.89 -2.54
C GLY A 143 -1.17 -37.63 -3.55
N LEU A 144 -2.16 -36.96 -4.13
CA LEU A 144 -3.15 -37.56 -5.03
C LEU A 144 -2.98 -37.06 -6.48
N HIS A 145 -3.89 -37.46 -7.36
CA HIS A 145 -3.86 -37.07 -8.77
C HIS A 145 -4.93 -36.02 -9.08
N GLY A 146 -4.49 -34.80 -9.38
CA GLY A 146 -5.36 -33.68 -9.76
C GLY A 146 -5.55 -33.56 -11.26
N TYR A 147 -6.75 -33.15 -11.67
CA TYR A 147 -7.09 -32.82 -13.05
C TYR A 147 -8.09 -31.66 -13.07
N PHE A 148 -8.14 -30.94 -14.19
CA PHE A 148 -9.21 -29.97 -14.45
C PHE A 148 -9.79 -30.12 -15.84
N LEU A 149 -10.99 -29.56 -16.01
CA LEU A 149 -11.74 -29.56 -17.25
C LEU A 149 -12.33 -28.16 -17.46
N VAL A 150 -12.22 -27.64 -18.68
CA VAL A 150 -12.92 -26.43 -19.12
C VAL A 150 -14.10 -26.86 -19.96
N SER A 151 -15.32 -26.40 -19.66
CA SER A 151 -16.53 -26.97 -20.27
C SER A 151 -16.61 -26.89 -21.80
N THR A 152 -15.87 -25.96 -22.43
CA THR A 152 -15.71 -25.84 -23.89
C THR A 152 -14.92 -26.99 -24.50
N LYS A 153 -13.97 -27.57 -23.76
CA LYS A 153 -13.17 -28.73 -24.19
C LYS A 153 -13.42 -29.92 -23.27
N LYS A 154 -14.00 -30.98 -23.80
CA LYS A 154 -14.37 -32.18 -23.02
C LYS A 154 -13.19 -33.09 -22.63
N THR A 155 -11.96 -32.61 -22.75
CA THR A 155 -10.76 -33.37 -22.42
C THR A 155 -10.13 -32.82 -21.15
N LEU A 156 -9.88 -33.69 -20.17
CA LEU A 156 -9.23 -33.34 -18.92
C LEU A 156 -7.76 -32.98 -19.13
N VAL A 157 -7.29 -32.04 -18.34
CA VAL A 157 -5.89 -31.61 -18.28
C VAL A 157 -5.31 -32.06 -16.94
N PRO A 158 -4.19 -32.79 -16.92
CA PRO A 158 -3.55 -33.20 -15.67
C PRO A 158 -2.97 -32.00 -14.93
N MET A 159 -2.96 -32.11 -13.60
CA MET A 159 -2.38 -31.12 -12.69
C MET A 159 -1.25 -31.73 -11.89
N THR A 160 -0.40 -30.88 -11.34
CA THR A 160 0.73 -31.27 -10.49
C THR A 160 0.52 -30.70 -9.10
N GLU A 161 0.69 -31.54 -8.08
CA GLU A 161 0.79 -31.05 -6.71
C GLU A 161 2.11 -30.28 -6.56
N SER A 162 2.01 -29.03 -6.14
CA SER A 162 3.17 -28.19 -5.86
C SER A 162 3.82 -28.63 -4.54
N PRO A 163 5.15 -28.44 -4.40
CA PRO A 163 5.81 -28.65 -3.13
C PRO A 163 5.11 -27.90 -1.99
N PRO A 164 5.16 -28.41 -0.74
CA PRO A 164 4.58 -27.72 0.41
C PRO A 164 5.14 -26.30 0.53
N VAL A 165 4.26 -25.31 0.64
CA VAL A 165 4.65 -23.90 0.84
C VAL A 165 4.21 -23.43 2.22
N PRO A 166 4.99 -22.59 2.92
CA PRO A 166 4.54 -21.99 4.17
C PRO A 166 3.20 -21.28 3.98
N GLN A 167 2.26 -21.52 4.90
CA GLN A 167 1.02 -20.76 4.97
C GLN A 167 1.42 -19.32 5.26
N SER A 168 1.19 -18.43 4.28
CA SER A 168 1.59 -17.05 4.38
C SER A 168 0.85 -16.38 5.53
N TYR A 169 1.54 -16.21 6.65
CA TYR A 169 1.22 -15.19 7.62
C TYR A 169 2.20 -14.04 7.36
N TRP A 170 1.75 -13.08 6.54
CA TRP A 170 2.60 -12.02 5.98
C TRP A 170 3.38 -11.26 7.05
N ALA A 171 2.76 -11.09 8.22
CA ALA A 171 3.34 -10.51 9.42
C ALA A 171 4.62 -11.22 9.88
N GLN A 172 4.65 -12.56 9.92
CA GLN A 172 5.85 -13.32 10.27
C GLN A 172 6.88 -13.37 9.13
N ALA A 173 6.46 -13.22 7.87
CA ALA A 173 7.38 -13.12 6.73
C ALA A 173 8.14 -11.77 6.67
N VAL A 174 7.59 -10.72 7.30
CA VAL A 174 8.23 -9.39 7.35
C VAL A 174 8.91 -9.14 8.71
N PHE A 175 8.41 -9.73 9.80
CA PHE A 175 8.82 -9.40 11.17
C PHE A 175 9.21 -10.62 12.05
N GLY A 176 9.33 -11.82 11.48
CA GLY A 176 9.64 -13.06 12.23
C GLY A 176 11.12 -13.44 12.22
N GLU A 177 11.59 -14.08 13.30
CA GLU A 177 13.00 -14.48 13.50
C GLU A 177 13.33 -15.95 13.11
N GLY A 178 12.42 -16.75 12.54
CA GLY A 178 12.68 -18.20 12.39
C GLY A 178 11.91 -18.98 11.31
N ASP A 179 12.31 -20.24 11.14
CA ASP A 179 11.74 -21.22 10.21
C ASP A 179 10.26 -21.54 10.53
N PHE A 180 9.45 -21.73 9.48
CA PHE A 180 8.04 -22.10 9.64
C PHE A 180 7.92 -23.56 10.12
N PRO A 181 7.19 -23.84 11.22
CA PRO A 181 6.94 -25.23 11.64
C PRO A 181 6.20 -26.00 10.54
N ASP A 182 6.47 -27.31 10.43
CA ASP A 182 5.85 -28.20 9.43
C ASP A 182 4.32 -28.17 9.43
N SER A 183 3.71 -27.86 10.58
CA SER A 183 2.26 -27.69 10.75
C SER A 183 1.68 -26.50 9.98
N LEU A 184 2.51 -25.54 9.60
CA LEU A 184 2.14 -24.38 8.79
C LEU A 184 2.47 -24.56 7.31
N LEU A 185 2.99 -25.73 6.88
CA LEU A 185 3.19 -26.00 5.47
C LEU A 185 1.87 -26.40 4.78
N VAL A 186 1.44 -25.59 3.82
CA VAL A 186 0.31 -25.88 2.95
C VAL A 186 0.70 -26.96 1.94
N LYS A 187 0.25 -28.19 2.21
CA LYS A 187 0.32 -29.34 1.29
C LYS A 187 -0.95 -29.42 0.43
N GLY A 188 -0.94 -30.21 -0.65
CA GLY A 188 -2.15 -30.46 -1.44
C GLY A 188 -2.57 -29.31 -2.36
N SER A 189 -1.64 -28.46 -2.80
CA SER A 189 -1.92 -27.42 -3.80
C SER A 189 -1.69 -27.97 -5.20
N TYR A 190 -2.75 -28.14 -5.98
CA TYR A 190 -2.69 -28.66 -7.34
C TYR A 190 -2.77 -27.51 -8.33
N ASN A 191 -1.81 -27.44 -9.26
CA ASN A 191 -1.77 -26.43 -10.31
C ASN A 191 -1.68 -27.10 -11.69
N GLY A 192 -2.36 -26.52 -12.66
CA GLY A 192 -2.37 -26.98 -14.04
C GLY A 192 -2.28 -25.82 -15.01
N ASN A 193 -1.64 -26.06 -16.16
CA ASN A 193 -1.49 -25.10 -17.22
C ASN A 193 -2.25 -25.58 -18.46
N LEU A 194 -2.89 -24.66 -19.16
CA LEU A 194 -3.59 -24.92 -20.41
C LEU A 194 -3.21 -23.85 -21.43
N GLN A 195 -2.67 -24.30 -22.56
CA GLN A 195 -2.51 -23.48 -23.74
C GLN A 195 -3.89 -23.30 -24.39
N LEU A 196 -4.41 -22.07 -24.39
CA LEU A 196 -5.69 -21.77 -25.01
C LEU A 196 -5.54 -21.73 -26.53
N ASP A 197 -6.42 -22.45 -27.21
CA ASP A 197 -6.52 -22.57 -28.66
C ASP A 197 -7.95 -22.23 -29.14
N ASN A 198 -8.19 -22.30 -30.44
CA ASN A 198 -9.49 -21.99 -31.04
C ASN A 198 -10.67 -22.86 -30.53
N THR A 199 -10.40 -24.02 -29.93
CA THR A 199 -11.45 -24.89 -29.37
C THR A 199 -11.96 -24.43 -28.00
N HIS A 200 -11.27 -23.48 -27.38
CA HIS A 200 -11.65 -22.94 -26.07
C HIS A 200 -12.45 -21.64 -26.17
N ILE A 201 -12.55 -21.04 -27.36
CA ILE A 201 -13.27 -19.79 -27.61
C ILE A 201 -14.74 -19.94 -27.17
N GLY A 202 -15.25 -18.95 -26.44
CA GLY A 202 -16.62 -18.92 -25.99
C GLY A 202 -16.88 -17.84 -24.94
N ASP A 203 -18.16 -17.48 -24.80
CA ASP A 203 -18.57 -16.37 -23.93
C ASP A 203 -18.42 -16.70 -22.44
N THR A 204 -18.67 -17.95 -22.05
CA THR A 204 -18.51 -18.35 -20.64
C THR A 204 -18.40 -19.88 -20.48
N ALA A 205 -17.24 -20.35 -20.06
CA ALA A 205 -16.93 -21.74 -19.76
C ALA A 205 -16.85 -21.99 -18.25
N GLU A 206 -17.21 -23.19 -17.83
CA GLU A 206 -17.15 -23.66 -16.45
C GLU A 206 -15.85 -24.43 -16.22
N ILE A 207 -15.29 -24.33 -15.02
CA ILE A 207 -14.13 -25.11 -14.61
C ILE A 207 -14.57 -26.19 -13.65
N THR A 208 -14.19 -27.43 -13.93
CA THR A 208 -14.43 -28.56 -13.03
C THR A 208 -13.10 -29.21 -12.66
N TYR A 209 -12.87 -29.36 -11.36
CA TYR A 209 -11.71 -30.02 -10.78
C TYR A 209 -12.02 -31.44 -10.35
N TYR A 210 -11.05 -32.32 -10.54
CA TYR A 210 -11.09 -33.72 -10.16
C TYR A 210 -9.86 -34.03 -9.32
N LEU A 211 -10.05 -34.72 -8.21
CA LEU A 211 -8.98 -35.22 -7.38
C LEU A 211 -9.22 -36.71 -7.12
N CYS A 212 -8.27 -37.56 -7.49
CA CYS A 212 -8.46 -39.01 -7.51
C CYS A 212 -7.35 -39.75 -6.77
N ARG A 213 -7.70 -40.85 -6.10
CA ARG A 213 -6.72 -41.72 -5.43
C ARG A 213 -5.89 -42.57 -6.41
N LYS A 214 -6.41 -42.82 -7.61
CA LYS A 214 -5.70 -43.50 -8.70
C LYS A 214 -5.66 -42.61 -9.93
N PRO A 215 -4.61 -42.70 -10.77
CA PRO A 215 -4.53 -41.91 -11.99
C PRO A 215 -5.64 -42.29 -12.97
N LEU A 216 -6.15 -41.32 -13.71
CA LEU A 216 -7.15 -41.53 -14.77
C LEU A 216 -6.48 -41.99 -16.06
N ARG A 217 -7.12 -42.92 -16.77
CA ARG A 217 -6.69 -43.44 -18.07
C ARG A 217 -7.55 -42.92 -19.23
N LEU A 218 -8.83 -42.68 -18.98
CA LEU A 218 -9.76 -42.02 -19.91
C LEU A 218 -9.81 -40.53 -19.61
N TRP A 219 -9.45 -39.72 -20.59
CA TRP A 219 -9.33 -38.26 -20.42
C TRP A 219 -10.42 -37.49 -21.16
N ASP A 220 -11.18 -38.12 -22.06
CA ASP A 220 -12.38 -37.53 -22.68
C ASP A 220 -13.59 -37.78 -21.79
N SER A 221 -14.19 -36.71 -21.27
CA SER A 221 -15.36 -36.77 -20.39
C SER A 221 -16.63 -37.21 -21.12
N ARG A 222 -16.61 -37.32 -22.45
CA ARG A 222 -17.73 -37.86 -23.27
C ARG A 222 -17.70 -39.37 -23.37
N ASP A 223 -16.61 -40.02 -22.97
CA ASP A 223 -16.53 -41.48 -22.99
C ASP A 223 -17.60 -42.06 -22.03
N ARG A 224 -18.38 -43.04 -22.51
CA ARG A 224 -19.44 -43.68 -21.72
C ARG A 224 -18.91 -44.38 -20.47
N GLN A 225 -17.64 -44.77 -20.45
CA GLN A 225 -16.97 -45.38 -19.30
C GLN A 225 -16.38 -44.36 -18.34
N PHE A 226 -16.29 -43.08 -18.72
CA PHE A 226 -15.68 -42.04 -17.88
C PHE A 226 -16.33 -41.93 -16.49
N PRO A 227 -17.68 -41.94 -16.33
CA PRO A 227 -18.29 -41.94 -14.99
C PRO A 227 -17.88 -43.16 -14.15
N ARG A 228 -17.85 -44.36 -14.75
CA ARG A 228 -17.42 -45.59 -14.05
C ARG A 228 -15.96 -45.52 -13.60
N GLN A 229 -15.11 -44.87 -14.40
CA GLN A 229 -13.72 -44.64 -14.03
C GLN A 229 -13.62 -43.77 -12.77
N LEU A 230 -14.39 -42.68 -12.68
CA LEU A 230 -14.37 -41.79 -11.52
C LEU A 230 -14.67 -42.54 -10.21
N ASP A 231 -15.64 -43.46 -10.24
CA ASP A 231 -15.94 -44.33 -9.10
C ASP A 231 -14.77 -45.27 -8.79
N SER A 232 -14.25 -45.98 -9.80
CA SER A 232 -13.16 -46.94 -9.65
C SER A 232 -11.84 -46.32 -9.16
N CYS A 233 -11.59 -45.06 -9.53
CA CYS A 233 -10.42 -44.28 -9.15
C CYS A 233 -10.61 -43.54 -7.82
N LYS A 234 -11.81 -43.63 -7.22
CA LYS A 234 -12.22 -42.91 -6.00
C LYS A 234 -11.92 -41.42 -6.16
N CYS A 235 -12.64 -40.78 -7.06
CA CYS A 235 -12.48 -39.36 -7.34
C CYS A 235 -13.49 -38.52 -6.54
N THR A 236 -13.06 -37.33 -6.15
CA THR A 236 -13.94 -36.23 -5.75
C THR A 236 -13.92 -35.17 -6.85
N VAL A 237 -15.07 -34.55 -7.09
CA VAL A 237 -15.28 -33.60 -8.18
C VAL A 237 -15.83 -32.31 -7.58
N ARG A 238 -15.28 -31.18 -7.99
CA ARG A 238 -15.78 -29.87 -7.56
C ARG A 238 -15.72 -28.88 -8.70
N ARG A 239 -16.83 -28.19 -8.91
CA ARG A 239 -16.94 -27.07 -9.85
C ARG A 239 -16.42 -25.80 -9.21
N ASN A 240 -15.71 -24.97 -9.98
CA ASN A 240 -15.34 -23.63 -9.57
C ASN A 240 -16.54 -22.68 -9.73
N ASP A 241 -16.71 -21.78 -8.77
CA ASP A 241 -17.76 -20.75 -8.81
C ASP A 241 -17.44 -19.70 -9.90
N ALA A 242 -16.15 -19.45 -10.14
CA ALA A 242 -15.68 -18.58 -11.21
C ALA A 242 -15.77 -19.23 -12.59
N ARG A 243 -15.93 -18.38 -13.60
CA ARG A 243 -16.07 -18.76 -15.01
C ARG A 243 -14.96 -18.16 -15.88
N VAL A 244 -14.78 -18.74 -17.06
CA VAL A 244 -13.72 -18.34 -18.02
C VAL A 244 -14.33 -17.95 -19.34
N THR A 245 -14.02 -16.75 -19.80
CA THR A 245 -14.32 -16.30 -21.16
C THR A 245 -13.05 -16.33 -21.98
N VAL A 246 -13.09 -16.89 -23.20
CA VAL A 246 -11.93 -16.91 -24.10
C VAL A 246 -12.31 -16.21 -25.40
N TRP A 247 -11.64 -15.10 -25.67
CA TRP A 247 -11.83 -14.31 -26.89
C TRP A 247 -10.93 -14.81 -28.03
N PRO A 248 -11.41 -14.82 -29.29
CA PRO A 248 -10.56 -15.15 -30.43
C PRO A 248 -9.46 -14.11 -30.64
N LYS A 249 -8.33 -14.48 -31.25
CA LYS A 249 -7.24 -13.53 -31.56
C LYS A 249 -7.69 -12.31 -32.38
N SER A 250 -8.71 -12.49 -33.22
CA SER A 250 -9.32 -11.46 -34.05
C SER A 250 -10.17 -10.45 -33.27
N LYS A 251 -10.55 -10.73 -32.02
CA LYS A 251 -11.34 -9.80 -31.22
C LYS A 251 -10.47 -8.60 -30.82
N VAL A 252 -11.00 -7.43 -31.11
CA VAL A 252 -10.40 -6.15 -30.75
C VAL A 252 -11.36 -5.43 -29.82
N VAL A 253 -10.93 -5.26 -28.57
CA VAL A 253 -11.62 -4.43 -27.58
C VAL A 253 -10.71 -3.26 -27.26
N VAL A 254 -11.25 -2.05 -27.29
CA VAL A 254 -10.49 -0.83 -26.96
C VAL A 254 -11.03 -0.29 -25.65
N GLY A 255 -10.13 0.03 -24.72
CA GLY A 255 -10.44 0.72 -23.49
C GLY A 255 -9.81 2.12 -23.50
N GLU A 256 -10.52 3.10 -22.93
CA GLU A 256 -10.05 4.46 -22.74
C GLU A 256 -9.86 4.73 -21.25
N LEU A 257 -8.70 5.23 -20.85
CA LEU A 257 -8.39 5.57 -19.46
C LEU A 257 -9.21 6.80 -19.01
N THR A 258 -9.77 6.76 -17.80
CA THR A 258 -10.80 7.74 -17.39
C THR A 258 -10.34 8.83 -16.43
N ASP A 259 -9.19 8.69 -15.76
CA ASP A 259 -8.59 9.76 -14.95
C ASP A 259 -7.08 9.87 -15.16
N SER A 260 -6.47 10.92 -14.61
CA SER A 260 -5.05 11.26 -14.76
C SER A 260 -4.17 10.73 -13.62
N THR A 261 -4.75 10.03 -12.64
CA THR A 261 -4.05 9.41 -11.51
C THR A 261 -3.74 7.94 -11.77
N GLN A 262 -3.87 7.52 -13.04
CA GLN A 262 -3.88 6.13 -13.41
C GLN A 262 -2.54 5.46 -13.30
N THR A 263 -2.56 4.26 -12.76
CA THR A 263 -1.37 3.42 -12.63
C THR A 263 -1.53 2.15 -13.44
N LEU A 264 -0.58 1.92 -14.34
CA LEU A 264 -0.44 0.67 -15.06
C LEU A 264 0.29 -0.31 -14.14
N ARG A 265 -0.26 -1.51 -13.94
CA ARG A 265 0.33 -2.54 -13.08
C ARG A 265 0.94 -3.67 -13.89
N VAL A 266 1.95 -4.35 -13.33
CA VAL A 266 2.55 -5.55 -13.94
C VAL A 266 1.66 -6.80 -13.81
N GLY A 267 0.66 -6.73 -12.93
CA GLY A 267 -0.29 -7.81 -12.66
C GLY A 267 -1.52 -7.25 -11.93
N PRO A 268 -2.65 -7.96 -11.93
CA PRO A 268 -3.83 -7.50 -11.22
C PRO A 268 -3.54 -7.45 -9.72
N ARG A 269 -3.70 -6.27 -9.10
CA ARG A 269 -3.33 -6.02 -7.69
C ARG A 269 -1.85 -6.30 -7.36
N LYS A 270 -0.95 -6.21 -8.35
CA LYS A 270 0.52 -6.34 -8.17
C LYS A 270 1.20 -4.98 -8.30
N GLY A 271 2.54 -4.99 -8.37
CA GLY A 271 3.38 -3.80 -8.50
C GLY A 271 3.06 -2.94 -9.72
N TYR A 272 3.64 -1.75 -9.77
CA TYR A 272 3.43 -0.79 -10.84
C TYR A 272 4.40 -1.02 -11.99
N PHE A 273 3.90 -0.91 -13.22
CA PHE A 273 4.69 -0.80 -14.43
C PHE A 273 5.02 0.67 -14.67
N SER A 274 3.98 1.52 -14.70
CA SER A 274 4.10 2.97 -14.87
C SER A 274 3.05 3.69 -14.04
N VAL A 275 3.35 4.91 -13.61
CA VAL A 275 2.48 5.74 -12.77
C VAL A 275 2.07 7.02 -13.51
N PHE A 276 0.86 7.52 -13.21
CA PHE A 276 0.30 8.79 -13.73
C PHE A 276 0.15 8.86 -15.26
N GLN A 277 -0.59 7.91 -15.82
CA GLN A 277 -1.02 8.01 -17.22
C GLN A 277 -2.14 9.05 -17.38
N PRO A 278 -2.08 9.95 -18.38
CA PRO A 278 -3.13 10.90 -18.67
C PRO A 278 -4.47 10.24 -19.05
N ARG A 279 -5.57 10.92 -18.70
CA ARG A 279 -6.92 10.54 -19.14
C ARG A 279 -7.03 10.59 -20.67
N GLY A 280 -7.87 9.73 -21.25
CA GLY A 280 -8.14 9.70 -22.69
C GLY A 280 -7.22 8.79 -23.49
N LEU A 281 -6.15 8.27 -22.88
CA LEU A 281 -5.30 7.26 -23.50
C LEU A 281 -6.10 6.00 -23.83
N ARG A 282 -5.88 5.46 -25.03
CA ARG A 282 -6.57 4.26 -25.52
C ARG A 282 -5.62 3.09 -25.63
N VAL A 283 -6.05 1.96 -25.11
CA VAL A 283 -5.29 0.71 -25.08
C VAL A 283 -6.13 -0.44 -25.60
N ARG A 284 -5.47 -1.45 -26.18
CA ARG A 284 -6.16 -2.69 -26.56
C ARG A 284 -6.39 -3.52 -25.31
N VAL A 285 -7.63 -3.81 -24.98
CA VAL A 285 -7.98 -4.72 -23.90
C VAL A 285 -7.89 -6.16 -24.40
N THR A 286 -7.13 -6.97 -23.66
CA THR A 286 -6.82 -8.36 -24.00
C THR A 286 -7.22 -9.33 -22.89
N GLY A 287 -7.90 -8.88 -21.85
CA GLY A 287 -8.36 -9.79 -20.80
C GLY A 287 -8.90 -9.06 -19.58
N PHE A 288 -9.32 -9.85 -18.60
CA PHE A 288 -9.87 -9.37 -17.34
C PHE A 288 -9.61 -10.39 -16.22
N ALA A 289 -9.14 -9.94 -15.07
CA ALA A 289 -8.99 -10.77 -13.87
C ALA A 289 -8.90 -9.90 -12.60
N ASN A 290 -9.52 -10.33 -11.50
CA ASN A 290 -9.42 -9.67 -10.19
C ASN A 290 -9.70 -8.16 -10.22
N ASN A 291 -10.76 -7.77 -10.93
CA ASN A 291 -11.21 -6.37 -11.12
C ASN A 291 -10.20 -5.49 -11.88
N HIS A 292 -9.41 -6.09 -12.77
CA HIS A 292 -8.48 -5.38 -13.62
C HIS A 292 -8.61 -5.88 -15.05
N TYR A 293 -8.60 -4.96 -16.01
CA TYR A 293 -8.43 -5.28 -17.42
C TYR A 293 -6.96 -5.44 -17.74
N ARG A 294 -6.62 -6.50 -18.48
CA ARG A 294 -5.33 -6.63 -19.14
C ARG A 294 -5.34 -5.75 -20.39
N ALA A 295 -4.40 -4.82 -20.46
CA ALA A 295 -4.26 -3.85 -21.53
C ALA A 295 -2.92 -4.04 -22.22
N ARG A 296 -2.93 -4.16 -23.54
CA ARG A 296 -1.73 -4.35 -24.36
C ARG A 296 -1.14 -3.01 -24.77
N LEU A 297 0.14 -2.83 -24.45
CA LEU A 297 0.94 -1.71 -24.94
C LEU A 297 1.56 -2.06 -26.30
N VAL A 298 2.18 -3.24 -26.41
CA VAL A 298 2.80 -3.80 -27.62
C VAL A 298 2.75 -5.35 -27.58
N GLU A 299 3.15 -6.05 -28.66
CA GLU A 299 2.87 -7.48 -28.88
C GLU A 299 3.30 -8.44 -27.74
N ASN A 300 4.28 -8.07 -26.92
CA ASN A 300 4.73 -8.83 -25.75
C ASN A 300 4.74 -8.05 -24.43
N GLN A 301 4.06 -6.90 -24.38
CA GLN A 301 3.98 -6.07 -23.18
C GLN A 301 2.51 -5.80 -22.85
N ASP A 302 1.99 -6.57 -21.90
CA ASP A 302 0.69 -6.35 -21.31
C ASP A 302 0.85 -5.71 -19.91
N VAL A 303 -0.05 -4.80 -19.58
CA VAL A 303 -0.19 -4.18 -18.26
C VAL A 303 -1.62 -4.39 -17.75
N TRP A 304 -1.87 -4.02 -16.49
CA TRP A 304 -3.17 -4.19 -15.86
C TRP A 304 -3.69 -2.85 -15.32
N VAL A 305 -4.93 -2.56 -15.68
CA VAL A 305 -5.63 -1.31 -15.30
C VAL A 305 -6.85 -1.68 -14.48
N SER A 306 -7.10 -0.95 -13.39
CA SER A 306 -8.31 -1.16 -12.57
C SER A 306 -9.57 -1.03 -13.43
N ASP A 307 -10.60 -1.81 -13.15
CA ASP A 307 -11.87 -1.74 -13.87
C ASP A 307 -12.63 -0.42 -13.67
N SER A 308 -12.45 0.20 -12.50
CA SER A 308 -12.95 1.54 -12.17
C SER A 308 -12.28 2.68 -12.94
N SER A 309 -11.27 2.35 -13.75
CA SER A 309 -10.27 3.28 -14.28
C SER A 309 -10.15 3.26 -15.81
N ILE A 310 -10.98 2.44 -16.44
CA ILE A 310 -11.00 2.23 -17.87
C ILE A 310 -12.43 2.06 -18.35
N ARG A 311 -12.77 2.73 -19.44
CA ARG A 311 -14.06 2.61 -20.10
C ARG A 311 -13.89 1.85 -21.40
N LEU A 312 -14.58 0.73 -21.54
CA LEU A 312 -14.62 0.00 -22.81
C LEU A 312 -15.37 0.83 -23.86
N LEU A 313 -14.80 0.93 -25.06
CA LEU A 313 -15.36 1.67 -26.19
C LEU A 313 -16.15 0.75 -27.14
N PRO A 314 -17.06 1.30 -27.96
CA PRO A 314 -17.81 0.53 -28.95
C PRO A 314 -16.92 -0.22 -29.94
N GLU A 315 -17.46 -1.29 -30.52
CA GLU A 315 -16.80 -2.05 -31.58
C GLU A 315 -16.44 -1.15 -32.78
N GLY A 316 -15.30 -1.42 -33.42
CA GLY A 316 -14.75 -0.58 -34.48
C GLY A 316 -13.94 0.63 -34.00
N SER A 317 -13.87 0.88 -32.69
CA SER A 317 -12.95 1.87 -32.11
C SER A 317 -11.50 1.56 -32.49
N ARG A 318 -10.75 2.60 -32.87
CA ARG A 318 -9.34 2.48 -33.28
C ARG A 318 -8.40 2.58 -32.09
N ILE A 319 -7.34 1.79 -32.12
CA ILE A 319 -6.19 1.94 -31.24
C ILE A 319 -5.25 2.98 -31.88
N PRO A 320 -4.92 4.08 -31.18
CA PRO A 320 -4.07 5.13 -31.73
C PRO A 320 -2.63 4.63 -31.84
N SER A 321 -1.99 4.84 -32.99
CA SER A 321 -0.55 4.69 -33.20
C SER A 321 0.03 6.03 -33.64
N GLY A 322 1.32 6.24 -33.43
CA GLY A 322 1.96 7.51 -33.79
C GLY A 322 3.35 7.38 -34.36
N GLU A 323 3.83 8.50 -34.88
CA GLU A 323 5.20 8.74 -35.29
C GLU A 323 5.54 10.21 -35.07
N PHE A 324 6.80 10.53 -34.85
CA PHE A 324 7.24 11.92 -34.75
C PHE A 324 8.64 12.10 -35.31
N ALA A 325 8.87 13.27 -35.91
CA ALA A 325 10.10 13.62 -36.60
C ALA A 325 10.95 14.69 -35.91
N LEU A 326 10.35 15.43 -34.99
CA LEU A 326 10.97 16.57 -34.31
C LEU A 326 10.79 16.44 -32.80
N ILE A 327 11.90 16.50 -32.08
CA ILE A 327 11.95 16.76 -30.64
C ILE A 327 12.40 18.20 -30.44
N ARG A 328 11.76 18.93 -29.52
CA ARG A 328 12.13 20.30 -29.20
C ARG A 328 12.24 20.50 -27.70
N THR A 329 13.34 21.10 -27.26
CA THR A 329 13.47 21.60 -25.90
C THR A 329 13.11 23.08 -25.87
N ARG A 330 12.55 23.55 -24.74
CA ARG A 330 12.27 24.96 -24.48
C ARG A 330 12.50 25.22 -23.00
N ARG A 331 13.28 26.26 -22.71
CA ARG A 331 13.42 26.76 -21.35
C ARG A 331 12.09 27.35 -20.86
N VAL A 332 11.70 26.97 -19.66
CA VAL A 332 10.58 27.58 -18.92
C VAL A 332 11.10 28.11 -17.57
N ASP A 333 10.28 28.85 -16.83
CA ASP A 333 10.73 29.60 -15.65
C ASP A 333 11.40 28.71 -14.58
N ASP A 334 10.84 27.52 -14.34
CA ASP A 334 11.26 26.57 -13.30
C ASP A 334 11.87 25.28 -13.87
N GLY A 335 12.19 25.25 -15.16
CA GLY A 335 12.48 23.97 -15.80
C GLY A 335 12.79 24.02 -17.29
N VAL A 336 12.64 22.85 -17.90
CA VAL A 336 12.74 22.65 -19.35
C VAL A 336 11.63 21.74 -19.79
N THR A 337 10.96 22.10 -20.89
CA THR A 337 10.00 21.20 -21.53
C THR A 337 10.65 20.53 -22.73
N ILE A 338 10.52 19.21 -22.82
CA ILE A 338 10.80 18.40 -24.00
C ILE A 338 9.46 18.09 -24.65
N THR A 339 9.32 18.43 -25.93
CA THR A 339 8.05 18.29 -26.66
C THR A 339 8.25 17.57 -27.98
N PHE A 340 7.26 16.73 -28.33
CA PHE A 340 7.12 16.10 -29.64
C PHE A 340 5.64 15.82 -29.92
N THR A 341 5.26 15.57 -31.17
CA THR A 341 3.85 15.39 -31.55
C THR A 341 3.68 14.07 -32.30
N PRO A 342 3.36 12.97 -31.60
CA PRO A 342 3.17 11.65 -32.21
C PRO A 342 1.88 11.51 -33.04
N GLY A 343 1.03 12.54 -33.10
CA GLY A 343 -0.23 12.51 -33.86
C GLY A 343 -1.41 11.86 -33.13
N ALA A 344 -1.17 11.26 -31.96
CA ALA A 344 -2.20 10.78 -31.04
C ALA A 344 -1.64 10.71 -29.61
N GLN A 345 -2.51 10.62 -28.60
CA GLN A 345 -2.06 10.34 -27.24
C GLN A 345 -1.68 8.86 -27.10
N LEU A 346 -0.44 8.61 -26.74
CA LEU A 346 0.16 7.27 -26.63
C LEU A 346 0.61 6.97 -25.19
N PRO A 347 0.48 5.71 -24.73
CA PRO A 347 1.04 5.30 -23.45
C PRO A 347 2.55 5.49 -23.43
N PHE A 348 3.09 5.75 -22.25
CA PHE A 348 4.52 5.95 -22.06
C PHE A 348 4.98 5.39 -20.72
N ASP A 349 6.29 5.26 -20.56
CA ASP A 349 6.94 4.98 -19.29
C ASP A 349 8.18 5.84 -19.10
N VAL A 350 8.48 6.23 -17.87
CA VAL A 350 9.65 7.06 -17.53
C VAL A 350 10.39 6.44 -16.37
N ASP A 351 11.69 6.24 -16.57
CA ASP A 351 12.63 5.84 -15.53
C ASP A 351 13.73 6.90 -15.38
N TYR A 352 14.16 7.17 -14.14
CA TYR A 352 15.21 8.15 -13.85
C TYR A 352 16.31 7.51 -13.01
N ASP A 353 17.53 7.55 -13.55
CA ASP A 353 18.74 7.12 -12.86
C ASP A 353 19.48 8.34 -12.30
N PRO A 354 19.40 8.61 -10.98
CA PRO A 354 20.08 9.76 -10.36
C PRO A 354 21.60 9.62 -10.33
N LEU A 355 22.18 8.42 -10.51
CA LEU A 355 23.62 8.24 -10.55
C LEU A 355 24.19 8.60 -11.93
N ARG A 356 23.42 8.36 -12.98
CA ARG A 356 23.78 8.72 -14.37
C ARG A 356 23.28 10.11 -14.77
N HIS A 357 22.44 10.73 -13.96
CA HIS A 357 21.67 11.93 -14.34
C HIS A 357 20.94 11.71 -15.68
N GLN A 358 20.36 10.53 -15.88
CA GLN A 358 19.73 10.14 -17.15
C GLN A 358 18.27 9.78 -16.92
N LEU A 359 17.39 10.33 -17.76
CA LEU A 359 15.99 9.97 -17.83
C LEU A 359 15.74 9.16 -19.11
N VAL A 360 15.05 8.04 -18.97
CA VAL A 360 14.68 7.14 -20.07
C VAL A 360 13.17 7.20 -20.25
N LEU A 361 12.72 7.65 -21.42
CA LEU A 361 11.30 7.73 -21.78
C LEU A 361 11.00 6.74 -22.90
N ASP A 362 10.13 5.78 -22.63
CA ASP A 362 9.59 4.85 -23.62
C ASP A 362 8.20 5.32 -24.06
N VAL A 363 7.99 5.46 -25.37
CA VAL A 363 6.68 5.77 -25.97
C VAL A 363 6.16 4.54 -26.70
N PHE A 364 5.02 4.01 -26.26
CA PHE A 364 4.42 2.80 -26.78
C PHE A 364 3.48 3.07 -27.96
N ASN A 365 3.32 2.07 -28.81
CA ASN A 365 2.63 2.14 -30.10
C ASN A 365 3.12 3.30 -31.02
N CYS A 366 4.43 3.57 -30.96
CA CYS A 366 5.09 4.63 -31.71
C CYS A 366 6.18 4.09 -32.64
N THR A 367 6.33 4.70 -33.81
CA THR A 367 7.43 4.48 -34.75
C THR A 367 8.29 5.74 -34.82
N SER A 368 9.61 5.59 -34.82
CA SER A 368 10.53 6.71 -34.98
C SER A 368 10.58 7.14 -36.44
N SER A 369 10.36 8.44 -36.65
CA SER A 369 10.68 9.15 -37.88
C SER A 369 11.56 10.36 -37.54
N ILE A 370 12.32 10.28 -36.44
CA ILE A 370 13.06 11.39 -35.82
C ILE A 370 14.23 11.78 -36.74
N ASP A 371 14.11 12.95 -37.36
CA ASP A 371 15.15 13.57 -38.19
C ASP A 371 15.84 14.72 -37.44
N TRP A 372 15.16 15.35 -36.49
CA TRP A 372 15.62 16.59 -35.84
C TRP A 372 15.41 16.58 -34.33
N ILE A 373 16.45 16.97 -33.61
CA ILE A 373 16.37 17.38 -32.21
C ILE A 373 16.82 18.83 -32.13
N ARG A 374 15.91 19.72 -31.71
CA ARG A 374 16.20 21.14 -31.56
C ARG A 374 16.31 21.50 -30.09
N TYR A 375 17.53 21.81 -29.66
CA TYR A 375 17.80 22.37 -28.35
C TYR A 375 17.49 23.87 -28.29
N ASP A 376 16.97 24.31 -27.17
CA ASP A 376 16.97 25.71 -26.77
C ASP A 376 18.37 26.11 -26.31
N ALA A 377 19.04 26.97 -27.08
CA ALA A 377 20.41 27.41 -26.79
C ALA A 377 20.52 28.27 -25.51
N THR A 378 19.40 28.67 -24.90
CA THR A 378 19.38 29.40 -23.63
C THR A 378 19.22 28.49 -22.41
N ASP A 379 19.09 27.18 -22.64
CA ASP A 379 19.02 26.14 -21.63
C ASP A 379 20.37 25.44 -21.44
N SER A 380 20.63 24.94 -20.24
CA SER A 380 21.83 24.16 -19.90
C SER A 380 21.53 22.85 -19.17
N MET A 381 20.27 22.54 -18.86
CA MET A 381 19.92 21.36 -18.06
C MET A 381 20.09 20.08 -18.87
N ILE A 382 19.65 20.11 -20.14
CA ILE A 382 19.72 18.95 -21.02
C ILE A 382 21.10 18.92 -21.69
N ALA A 383 21.89 17.90 -21.37
CA ALA A 383 23.20 17.66 -21.96
C ALA A 383 23.07 17.07 -23.38
N ALA A 384 22.26 16.03 -23.51
CA ALA A 384 21.99 15.35 -24.77
C ALA A 384 20.63 14.65 -24.74
N ILE A 385 20.10 14.39 -25.94
CA ILE A 385 18.93 13.53 -26.14
C ILE A 385 19.33 12.56 -27.24
N ASP A 386 19.35 11.28 -26.91
CA ASP A 386 19.54 10.19 -27.86
C ASP A 386 18.22 9.41 -28.02
N PHE A 387 18.06 8.69 -29.12
CA PHE A 387 16.85 7.90 -29.37
C PHE A 387 17.15 6.57 -30.06
N GLU A 388 16.31 5.58 -29.79
CA GLU A 388 16.37 4.28 -30.45
C GLU A 388 14.98 3.68 -30.65
N GLN A 389 14.78 2.96 -31.76
CA GLN A 389 13.61 2.11 -31.96
C GLN A 389 13.91 0.74 -31.34
N LEU A 390 13.53 0.53 -30.08
CA LEU A 390 13.84 -0.72 -29.36
C LEU A 390 13.25 -1.95 -30.02
N GLN A 391 12.00 -1.81 -30.48
CA GLN A 391 11.25 -2.82 -31.19
C GLN A 391 10.10 -2.14 -31.94
N VAL A 392 9.36 -2.89 -32.75
CA VAL A 392 8.14 -2.40 -33.39
C VAL A 392 7.19 -1.83 -32.33
N GLY A 393 6.81 -0.56 -32.50
CA GLY A 393 5.88 0.13 -31.61
C GLY A 393 6.49 0.68 -30.32
N VAL A 394 7.82 0.66 -30.12
CA VAL A 394 8.45 1.30 -28.95
C VAL A 394 9.62 2.19 -29.38
N VAL A 395 9.45 3.50 -29.19
CA VAL A 395 10.53 4.49 -29.34
C VAL A 395 11.03 4.86 -27.95
N ARG A 396 12.34 4.74 -27.72
CA ARG A 396 13.00 5.15 -26.48
C ARG A 396 13.76 6.44 -26.70
N LEU A 397 13.62 7.37 -25.77
CA LEU A 397 14.45 8.57 -25.64
C LEU A 397 15.33 8.42 -24.39
N LYS A 398 16.64 8.67 -24.53
CA LYS A 398 17.59 8.79 -23.43
C LYS A 398 17.96 10.26 -23.29
N ILE A 399 17.69 10.84 -22.14
CA ILE A 399 17.86 12.27 -21.88
C ILE A 399 18.92 12.42 -20.79
N ASP A 400 20.11 12.84 -21.19
CA ASP A 400 21.22 13.09 -20.27
C ASP A 400 21.11 14.51 -19.71
N LEU A 401 21.32 14.66 -18.40
CA LEU A 401 21.17 15.92 -17.68
C LEU A 401 22.53 16.39 -17.11
N ASN A 402 22.78 17.69 -17.17
CA ASN A 402 23.98 18.31 -16.57
C ASN A 402 23.82 18.61 -15.07
N GLU A 403 22.61 18.47 -14.54
CA GLU A 403 22.28 18.76 -13.15
C GLU A 403 21.29 17.73 -12.61
N THR A 404 21.14 17.70 -11.29
CA THR A 404 20.19 16.81 -10.62
C THR A 404 18.75 17.21 -10.93
N LEU A 405 17.96 16.24 -11.37
CA LEU A 405 16.52 16.41 -11.59
C LEU A 405 15.79 16.54 -10.25
N TRP A 406 15.02 17.62 -10.09
CA TRP A 406 14.20 17.83 -8.88
C TRP A 406 12.84 17.13 -8.96
N GLY A 407 12.33 17.02 -10.18
CA GLY A 407 11.10 16.31 -10.47
C GLY A 407 10.74 16.40 -11.95
N TYR A 408 9.71 15.69 -12.37
CA TYR A 408 9.20 15.74 -13.74
C TYR A 408 7.70 15.49 -13.81
N ASN A 409 7.07 15.97 -14.88
CA ASN A 409 5.67 15.71 -15.22
C ASN A 409 5.56 15.33 -16.70
N CYS A 410 4.70 14.36 -17.00
CA CYS A 410 4.31 14.03 -18.37
C CYS A 410 2.84 14.40 -18.62
N SER A 411 2.57 15.10 -19.71
CA SER A 411 1.21 15.48 -20.09
C SER A 411 1.05 15.55 -21.62
N TYR A 412 -0.19 15.76 -22.06
CA TYR A 412 -0.52 16.04 -23.45
C TYR A 412 -1.31 17.34 -23.57
N ASP A 413 -0.91 18.20 -24.52
CA ASP A 413 -1.75 19.28 -25.04
C ASP A 413 -2.22 18.89 -26.45
N GLY A 414 -3.49 18.51 -26.57
CA GLY A 414 -4.00 17.80 -27.74
C GLY A 414 -3.22 16.51 -27.98
N ASN A 415 -2.46 16.47 -29.08
CA ASN A 415 -1.57 15.36 -29.44
C ASN A 415 -0.09 15.69 -29.26
N GLN A 416 0.26 16.86 -28.72
CA GLN A 416 1.64 17.18 -28.36
C GLN A 416 1.94 16.58 -27.00
N PHE A 417 2.93 15.70 -26.94
CA PHE A 417 3.48 15.21 -25.69
C PHE A 417 4.39 16.28 -25.08
N ILE A 418 4.29 16.46 -23.78
CA ILE A 418 5.08 17.42 -23.00
C ILE A 418 5.67 16.68 -21.79
N LEU A 419 6.99 16.54 -21.78
CA LEU A 419 7.76 16.18 -20.59
C LEU A 419 8.36 17.45 -20.01
N LYS A 420 7.84 17.89 -18.86
CA LYS A 420 8.41 19.00 -18.08
C LYS A 420 9.40 18.43 -17.08
N LEU A 421 10.65 18.89 -17.14
CA LEU A 421 11.70 18.61 -16.17
C LEU A 421 11.84 19.82 -15.24
N ASN A 422 11.72 19.60 -13.93
CA ASN A 422 11.83 20.65 -12.92
C ASN A 422 13.29 20.78 -12.48
N ARG A 423 13.77 22.03 -12.49
CA ARG A 423 15.11 22.37 -12.02
C ARG A 423 15.16 22.36 -10.50
N ARG A 424 16.37 22.18 -9.97
CA ARG A 424 16.64 22.48 -8.57
C ARG A 424 16.26 23.95 -8.29
N PRO A 425 15.51 24.25 -7.21
CA PRO A 425 15.21 25.62 -6.83
C PRO A 425 16.51 26.37 -6.45
N GLN A 426 16.47 27.70 -6.42
CA GLN A 426 17.64 28.48 -6.00
C GLN A 426 17.89 28.26 -4.50
N LEU A 427 18.90 27.44 -4.18
CA LEU A 427 19.20 27.07 -2.80
C LEU A 427 20.09 28.11 -2.11
N SER A 428 19.79 28.36 -0.84
CA SER A 428 20.59 29.19 0.07
C SER A 428 20.99 28.37 1.30
N ASN A 429 21.65 28.99 2.29
CA ASN A 429 21.91 28.33 3.58
C ASN A 429 20.64 28.25 4.46
N THR A 430 19.53 28.82 4.00
CA THR A 430 18.18 28.73 4.60
C THR A 430 17.22 28.10 3.58
N LEU A 431 15.96 27.87 3.97
CA LEU A 431 14.91 27.36 3.07
C LEU A 431 14.23 28.47 2.24
N ARG A 432 14.80 29.68 2.21
CA ARG A 432 14.30 30.80 1.39
C ARG A 432 14.10 30.39 -0.06
N GLY A 433 12.88 30.60 -0.55
CA GLY A 433 12.51 30.31 -1.94
C GLY A 433 12.11 28.87 -2.21
N ILE A 434 12.13 28.00 -1.19
CA ILE A 434 11.66 26.62 -1.28
C ILE A 434 10.20 26.55 -0.83
N LYS A 435 9.37 25.93 -1.66
CA LYS A 435 7.95 25.67 -1.40
C LYS A 435 7.78 24.26 -0.83
N ILE A 436 7.32 24.16 0.40
CA ILE A 436 7.18 22.88 1.10
C ILE A 436 5.71 22.61 1.41
N VAL A 437 5.23 21.45 1.01
CA VAL A 437 3.93 20.94 1.43
C VAL A 437 4.10 20.03 2.63
N VAL A 438 3.41 20.34 3.72
CA VAL A 438 3.30 19.46 4.88
C VAL A 438 1.92 18.81 4.85
N ASP A 439 1.89 17.49 4.84
CA ASP A 439 0.67 16.69 4.76
C ASP A 439 0.43 15.95 6.07
N PRO A 440 -0.43 16.46 6.96
CA PRO A 440 -0.85 15.70 8.11
C PRO A 440 -1.77 14.55 7.65
N GLY A 441 -1.29 13.31 7.81
CA GLY A 441 -1.99 12.10 7.41
C GLY A 441 -3.41 12.02 7.95
N HIS A 442 -4.27 11.30 7.23
CA HIS A 442 -5.68 11.04 7.56
C HIS A 442 -6.59 12.28 7.58
N SER A 443 -7.85 12.10 8.03
CA SER A 443 -9.02 12.99 7.96
C SER A 443 -10.01 12.67 6.82
N PRO A 444 -11.28 12.31 7.11
CA PRO A 444 -11.89 12.22 8.45
C PRO A 444 -11.55 10.89 9.15
N ASP A 445 -10.91 9.95 8.44
CA ASP A 445 -10.36 8.72 9.00
C ASP A 445 -9.54 9.05 10.26
N PRO A 446 -9.77 8.39 11.41
CA PRO A 446 -8.93 8.59 12.59
C PRO A 446 -7.48 8.12 12.40
N GLY A 447 -7.22 7.24 11.42
CA GLY A 447 -5.99 6.47 11.35
C GLY A 447 -5.90 5.47 12.50
N ALA A 448 -4.68 5.12 12.92
CA ALA A 448 -4.47 4.31 14.10
C ALA A 448 -5.01 4.99 15.39
N SER A 449 -5.31 4.20 16.40
CA SER A 449 -5.73 4.70 17.72
C SER A 449 -4.82 4.13 18.80
N GLY A 450 -4.46 4.96 19.77
CA GLY A 450 -3.66 4.55 20.91
C GLY A 450 -4.48 4.04 22.10
N PRO A 451 -3.82 3.49 23.13
CA PRO A 451 -4.43 2.99 24.36
C PRO A 451 -5.41 3.93 25.07
N THR A 452 -5.19 5.26 25.02
CA THR A 452 -6.11 6.26 25.60
C THR A 452 -7.24 6.68 24.68
N GLY A 453 -7.29 6.14 23.46
CA GLY A 453 -8.21 6.57 22.40
C GLY A 453 -7.72 7.78 21.61
N TYR A 454 -6.46 8.21 21.82
CA TYR A 454 -5.85 9.27 21.02
C TYR A 454 -5.69 8.81 19.58
N LYS A 455 -6.06 9.67 18.62
CA LYS A 455 -6.14 9.30 17.22
C LYS A 455 -4.92 9.79 16.46
N GLU A 456 -4.45 8.99 15.53
CA GLU A 456 -3.30 9.29 14.68
C GLU A 456 -3.49 10.61 13.93
N LYS A 457 -4.69 10.86 13.38
CA LYS A 457 -4.99 12.12 12.68
C LYS A 457 -4.72 13.37 13.53
N ASP A 458 -4.91 13.29 14.85
CA ASP A 458 -4.76 14.41 15.77
C ASP A 458 -3.27 14.61 16.11
N ALA A 459 -2.54 13.50 16.32
CA ALA A 459 -1.09 13.50 16.48
C ALA A 459 -0.37 14.05 15.24
N ASN A 460 -0.76 13.58 14.05
CA ASN A 460 -0.21 14.02 12.76
C ASN A 460 -0.40 15.52 12.57
N LEU A 461 -1.60 16.05 12.87
CA LEU A 461 -1.88 17.48 12.77
C LEU A 461 -1.03 18.30 13.76
N ALA A 462 -0.94 17.87 15.01
CA ALA A 462 -0.19 18.58 16.03
C ALA A 462 1.31 18.68 15.72
N ILE A 463 1.91 17.60 15.20
CA ILE A 463 3.31 17.62 14.73
C ILE A 463 3.46 18.52 13.50
N ALA A 464 2.55 18.41 12.53
CA ALA A 464 2.62 19.16 11.29
C ALA A 464 2.49 20.67 11.48
N LEU A 465 1.67 21.13 12.45
CA LEU A 465 1.55 22.54 12.81
C LEU A 465 2.88 23.10 13.33
N GLN A 466 3.56 22.37 14.21
CA GLN A 466 4.87 22.78 14.72
C GLN A 466 5.95 22.74 13.64
N LEU A 467 5.92 21.73 12.75
CA LEU A 467 6.83 21.65 11.61
C LEU A 467 6.65 22.85 10.67
N LYS A 468 5.41 23.24 10.37
CA LYS A 468 5.12 24.43 9.57
C LYS A 468 5.80 25.68 10.16
N GLU A 469 5.63 25.93 11.45
CA GLU A 469 6.23 27.11 12.11
C GLU A 469 7.76 27.11 12.02
N LEU A 470 8.40 25.95 12.20
CA LEU A 470 9.86 25.82 12.09
C LEU A 470 10.35 26.04 10.66
N LEU A 471 9.69 25.44 9.67
CA LEU A 471 10.06 25.62 8.25
C LEU A 471 9.89 27.08 7.79
N GLU A 472 8.82 27.75 8.21
CA GLU A 472 8.60 29.18 7.89
C GLU A 472 9.63 30.09 8.58
N LYS A 473 10.09 29.72 9.78
CA LYS A 473 11.17 30.44 10.47
C LYS A 473 12.50 30.33 9.71
N GLU A 474 12.72 29.21 9.01
CA GLU A 474 13.83 29.01 8.07
C GLU A 474 13.52 29.57 6.67
N GLU A 475 12.50 30.42 6.54
CA GLU A 475 12.11 31.18 5.36
C GLU A 475 11.51 30.35 4.20
N ALA A 476 11.10 29.10 4.46
CA ALA A 476 10.32 28.31 3.51
C ALA A 476 8.93 28.91 3.29
N THR A 477 8.37 28.74 2.09
CA THR A 477 6.95 28.97 1.84
C THR A 477 6.20 27.66 2.09
N VAL A 478 5.39 27.59 3.14
CA VAL A 478 4.77 26.33 3.57
C VAL A 478 3.27 26.30 3.27
N PHE A 479 2.81 25.21 2.66
CA PHE A 479 1.39 24.89 2.50
C PHE A 479 1.05 23.63 3.28
N MET A 480 -0.08 23.62 3.99
CA MET A 480 -0.58 22.42 4.64
C MET A 480 -1.76 21.84 3.85
N THR A 481 -1.75 20.54 3.58
CA THR A 481 -2.90 19.88 2.90
C THR A 481 -4.19 19.99 3.71
N ARG A 482 -4.08 20.04 5.04
CA ARG A 482 -5.15 20.40 5.97
C ARG A 482 -4.60 21.11 7.20
N SER A 483 -5.37 22.03 7.77
CA SER A 483 -5.07 22.69 9.05
C SER A 483 -6.05 22.32 10.17
N GLY A 484 -6.95 21.36 9.90
CA GLY A 484 -7.98 20.90 10.83
C GLY A 484 -8.59 19.56 10.39
N ASP A 485 -9.85 19.33 10.76
CA ASP A 485 -10.59 18.09 10.53
C ASP A 485 -11.33 18.02 9.19
N THR A 486 -10.92 18.83 8.20
CA THR A 486 -11.56 18.80 6.88
C THR A 486 -11.33 17.43 6.23
N PRO A 487 -12.38 16.72 5.78
CA PRO A 487 -12.23 15.47 5.05
C PRO A 487 -11.37 15.68 3.80
N LEU A 488 -10.28 14.91 3.67
CA LEU A 488 -9.35 15.04 2.54
C LEU A 488 -8.98 13.66 1.96
N PRO A 489 -9.56 13.28 0.82
CA PRO A 489 -9.25 12.05 0.11
C PRO A 489 -7.76 11.91 -0.24
N LEU A 490 -7.29 10.66 -0.28
CA LEU A 490 -5.89 10.32 -0.52
C LEU A 490 -5.31 10.94 -1.80
N TYR A 491 -6.04 10.88 -2.91
CA TYR A 491 -5.58 11.35 -4.21
C TYR A 491 -5.73 12.87 -4.41
N GLU A 492 -6.41 13.58 -3.51
CA GLU A 492 -6.47 15.05 -3.55
C GLU A 492 -5.20 15.68 -2.97
N ARG A 493 -4.49 14.99 -2.06
CA ARG A 493 -3.27 15.51 -1.42
C ARG A 493 -2.16 15.82 -2.44
N PRO A 494 -1.82 14.91 -3.38
CA PRO A 494 -0.92 15.25 -4.49
C PRO A 494 -1.40 16.39 -5.37
N VAL A 495 -2.71 16.48 -5.64
CA VAL A 495 -3.28 17.54 -6.50
C VAL A 495 -3.08 18.90 -5.86
N LEU A 496 -3.26 19.02 -4.55
CA LEU A 496 -2.98 20.25 -3.80
C LEU A 496 -1.49 20.62 -3.87
N ALA A 497 -0.60 19.63 -3.72
CA ALA A 497 0.84 19.87 -3.80
C ALA A 497 1.30 20.30 -5.19
N GLN A 498 0.75 19.68 -6.24
CA GLN A 498 0.97 20.09 -7.62
C GLN A 498 0.43 21.51 -7.88
N GLY A 499 -0.77 21.84 -7.41
CA GLY A 499 -1.34 23.18 -7.57
C GLY A 499 -0.62 24.30 -6.80
N PHE A 500 0.18 23.93 -5.79
CA PHE A 500 1.05 24.85 -5.05
C PHE A 500 2.44 25.00 -5.69
N ASP A 501 2.74 24.21 -6.73
CA ASP A 501 4.08 24.04 -7.31
C ASP A 501 5.11 23.70 -6.22
N ALA A 502 4.82 22.68 -5.41
CA ALA A 502 5.71 22.25 -4.33
C ALA A 502 7.10 21.86 -4.86
N ASP A 503 8.15 22.18 -4.10
CA ASP A 503 9.49 21.64 -4.31
C ASP A 503 9.70 20.36 -3.49
N ILE A 504 9.11 20.33 -2.28
CA ILE A 504 9.20 19.22 -1.34
C ILE A 504 7.81 18.92 -0.75
N PHE A 505 7.47 17.64 -0.61
CA PHE A 505 6.27 17.15 0.06
C PHE A 505 6.65 16.24 1.23
N ILE A 506 6.13 16.52 2.42
CA ILE A 506 6.42 15.78 3.66
C ILE A 506 5.11 15.32 4.26
N SER A 507 4.83 14.02 4.20
CA SER A 507 3.68 13.41 4.88
C SER A 507 4.05 12.98 6.29
N ILE A 508 3.21 13.35 7.27
CA ILE A 508 3.41 13.06 8.69
C ILE A 508 2.40 12.01 9.13
N HIS A 509 2.92 10.89 9.64
CA HIS A 509 2.14 9.75 10.12
C HIS A 509 2.67 9.20 11.46
N ASN A 510 1.84 8.39 12.11
CA ASN A 510 2.24 7.59 13.27
C ASN A 510 1.71 6.16 13.11
N ASN A 511 2.60 5.20 13.29
CA ASN A 511 2.45 3.84 12.81
C ASN A 511 1.59 2.99 13.76
N ALA A 512 1.21 1.80 13.28
CA ALA A 512 0.69 0.70 14.06
C ALA A 512 0.99 -0.62 13.32
N VAL A 513 1.15 -1.72 14.05
CA VAL A 513 1.34 -3.03 13.43
C VAL A 513 -0.01 -3.72 13.21
N PRO A 514 -0.13 -4.58 12.17
CA PRO A 514 -1.30 -5.42 11.96
C PRO A 514 -1.45 -6.49 13.05
N ASP A 515 -2.67 -7.05 13.17
CA ASP A 515 -2.95 -8.23 14.01
C ASP A 515 -1.85 -9.29 13.90
N GLY A 516 -1.42 -9.75 15.08
CA GLY A 516 -0.45 -10.82 15.33
C GLY A 516 1.00 -10.55 14.96
N VAL A 517 1.36 -9.31 14.61
CA VAL A 517 2.75 -8.85 14.77
C VAL A 517 2.91 -8.44 16.22
N ASN A 518 4.03 -8.79 16.85
CA ASN A 518 4.30 -8.34 18.21
C ASN A 518 4.73 -6.86 18.21
N PRO A 519 3.88 -5.93 18.68
CA PRO A 519 4.21 -4.50 18.70
C PRO A 519 5.38 -4.17 19.64
N LEU A 520 5.56 -4.95 20.70
CA LEU A 520 6.63 -4.71 21.69
C LEU A 520 8.04 -4.93 21.09
N ALA A 521 8.14 -5.75 20.05
CA ALA A 521 9.36 -5.99 19.30
C ALA A 521 9.45 -5.16 18.00
N ASN A 522 8.31 -4.74 17.45
CA ASN A 522 8.23 -4.07 16.15
C ASN A 522 7.64 -2.66 16.31
N ASN A 523 8.47 -1.74 16.77
CA ASN A 523 8.12 -0.33 16.93
C ASN A 523 9.37 0.55 16.79
N GLY A 524 9.17 1.85 16.58
CA GLY A 524 10.24 2.83 16.45
C GLY A 524 9.84 3.99 15.54
N THR A 525 10.81 4.72 14.99
CA THR A 525 10.58 5.72 13.93
C THR A 525 11.09 5.21 12.58
N SER A 526 10.39 5.53 11.50
CA SER A 526 10.80 5.16 10.14
C SER A 526 10.51 6.28 9.14
N THR A 527 11.19 6.23 8.00
CA THR A 527 11.02 7.21 6.93
C THR A 527 10.96 6.50 5.59
N PHE A 528 10.09 6.97 4.70
CA PHE A 528 9.79 6.34 3.42
C PHE A 528 10.00 7.30 2.27
N TYR A 529 10.53 6.77 1.17
CA TYR A 529 10.59 7.42 -0.15
C TYR A 529 10.06 6.45 -1.21
N TYR A 530 9.70 6.94 -2.40
CA TYR A 530 9.34 6.08 -3.54
C TYR A 530 10.35 6.23 -4.68
N HIS A 531 10.52 7.46 -5.17
CA HIS A 531 11.45 7.73 -6.26
C HIS A 531 12.90 7.88 -5.79
N PRO A 532 13.89 7.38 -6.53
CA PRO A 532 15.31 7.51 -6.19
C PRO A 532 15.76 8.95 -5.88
N GLN A 533 15.20 9.95 -6.59
CA GLN A 533 15.48 11.36 -6.36
C GLN A 533 15.14 11.86 -4.94
N SER A 534 14.21 11.20 -4.24
CA SER A 534 13.81 11.56 -2.85
C SER A 534 14.58 10.78 -1.78
N GLN A 535 15.41 9.80 -2.16
CA GLN A 535 16.10 8.92 -1.21
C GLN A 535 17.06 9.68 -0.29
N GLU A 536 17.80 10.66 -0.83
CA GLU A 536 18.75 11.44 -0.05
C GLU A 536 18.06 12.32 1.00
N LEU A 537 16.99 13.00 0.61
CA LEU A 537 16.13 13.76 1.54
C LEU A 537 15.60 12.85 2.65
N ALA A 538 15.05 11.68 2.30
CA ALA A 538 14.55 10.71 3.29
C ALA A 538 15.66 10.23 4.23
N THR A 539 16.86 9.99 3.71
CA THR A 539 18.02 9.54 4.50
C THR A 539 18.43 10.59 5.54
N LEU A 540 18.49 11.86 5.13
CA LEU A 540 18.93 12.95 6.01
C LEU A 540 17.89 13.26 7.09
N VAL A 541 16.60 13.24 6.74
CA VAL A 541 15.51 13.34 7.72
C VAL A 541 15.53 12.17 8.70
N HIS A 542 15.65 10.94 8.22
CA HIS A 542 15.68 9.75 9.08
C HIS A 542 16.85 9.78 10.07
N ARG A 543 18.04 10.20 9.61
CA ARG A 543 19.24 10.37 10.44
C ARG A 543 19.04 11.35 11.61
N ARG A 544 18.22 12.38 11.42
CA ARG A 544 17.85 13.33 12.49
C ARG A 544 16.77 12.78 13.41
N MET A 545 15.81 12.03 12.86
CA MET A 545 14.67 11.47 13.59
C MET A 545 15.06 10.48 14.68
N VAL A 546 15.95 9.52 14.38
CA VAL A 546 16.34 8.45 15.32
C VAL A 546 16.87 9.02 16.65
N PRO A 547 17.93 9.86 16.68
CA PRO A 547 18.43 10.40 17.95
C PRO A 547 17.48 11.41 18.61
N ALA A 548 16.66 12.14 17.83
CA ALA A 548 15.74 13.14 18.40
C ALA A 548 14.54 12.51 19.12
N THR A 549 14.08 11.35 18.64
CA THR A 549 12.94 10.63 19.23
C THR A 549 13.36 9.69 20.35
N GLU A 550 14.62 9.26 20.38
CA GLU A 550 15.13 8.22 21.31
C GLU A 550 14.34 6.90 21.21
N LEU A 551 13.58 6.72 20.11
CA LEU A 551 12.89 5.49 19.78
C LEU A 551 13.83 4.56 19.02
N ASN A 552 13.44 3.29 18.91
CA ASN A 552 14.15 2.34 18.07
C ASN A 552 14.23 2.86 16.62
N ASP A 553 15.36 2.60 15.97
CA ASP A 553 15.48 2.76 14.53
C ASP A 553 14.64 1.67 13.85
N TYR A 554 13.48 2.05 13.33
CA TYR A 554 12.61 1.16 12.58
C TYR A 554 12.90 1.21 11.08
N GLY A 555 13.89 1.99 10.63
CA GLY A 555 14.46 1.91 9.29
C GLY A 555 14.03 2.99 8.29
N LEU A 556 14.84 3.09 7.24
CA LEU A 556 14.60 3.85 6.02
C LEU A 556 14.16 2.91 4.90
N TYR A 557 13.01 3.17 4.29
CA TYR A 557 12.41 2.24 3.33
C TYR A 557 12.02 2.90 2.00
N HIS A 558 12.09 2.10 0.94
CA HIS A 558 11.26 2.35 -0.22
C HIS A 558 9.81 1.96 0.12
N GLY A 559 8.87 2.90 0.04
CA GLY A 559 7.47 2.75 0.43
C GLY A 559 6.49 3.09 -0.69
N ASN A 560 5.58 2.17 -0.99
CA ASN A 560 4.60 2.34 -2.07
C ASN A 560 3.31 3.08 -1.63
N PHE A 561 3.46 4.34 -1.20
CA PHE A 561 2.34 5.16 -0.74
C PHE A 561 1.89 6.16 -1.79
N ALA A 562 0.56 6.36 -1.92
CA ALA A 562 0.00 7.23 -2.94
C ALA A 562 0.50 8.68 -2.90
N VAL A 563 0.77 9.21 -1.71
CA VAL A 563 1.17 10.60 -1.51
C VAL A 563 2.62 10.90 -1.88
N ILE A 564 3.50 9.88 -1.92
CA ILE A 564 4.92 10.01 -2.31
C ILE A 564 5.24 9.36 -3.66
N ARG A 565 4.23 8.89 -4.39
CA ARG A 565 4.37 8.45 -5.77
C ARG A 565 4.52 9.58 -6.81
N PRO A 566 3.96 10.79 -6.64
CA PRO A 566 4.12 11.87 -7.62
C PRO A 566 5.60 12.16 -7.93
N THR A 567 5.87 12.55 -9.17
CA THR A 567 7.23 12.73 -9.68
C THR A 567 7.63 14.20 -9.78
N GLU A 568 6.67 15.13 -9.64
CA GLU A 568 6.86 16.56 -9.86
C GLU A 568 7.74 17.24 -8.80
N TYR A 569 7.85 16.63 -7.62
CA TYR A 569 8.56 17.17 -6.47
C TYR A 569 9.24 16.05 -5.69
N LEU A 570 10.14 16.42 -4.78
CA LEU A 570 10.72 15.47 -3.83
C LEU A 570 9.68 15.14 -2.76
N SER A 571 9.52 13.86 -2.41
CA SER A 571 8.45 13.45 -1.49
C SER A 571 8.88 12.37 -0.53
N ILE A 572 8.55 12.56 0.75
CA ILE A 572 8.83 11.62 1.83
C ILE A 572 7.60 11.43 2.72
N LEU A 573 7.52 10.29 3.40
CA LEU A 573 6.56 10.03 4.47
C LEU A 573 7.33 9.64 5.73
N VAL A 574 7.01 10.28 6.85
CA VAL A 574 7.67 10.05 8.14
C VAL A 574 6.68 9.41 9.09
N GLU A 575 6.97 8.18 9.51
CA GLU A 575 6.29 7.50 10.61
C GLU A 575 7.02 7.83 11.91
N CYS A 576 6.46 8.76 12.67
CA CYS A 576 7.19 9.41 13.75
C CYS A 576 7.33 8.52 14.99
N ALA A 577 6.28 7.78 15.33
CA ALA A 577 6.20 6.82 16.43
C ALA A 577 5.05 5.83 16.18
N PHE A 578 4.80 4.88 17.08
CA PHE A 578 3.70 3.91 17.01
C PHE A 578 2.58 4.26 17.99
N MET A 579 1.37 4.52 17.47
CA MET A 579 0.20 4.91 18.26
C MET A 579 -0.18 3.88 19.33
N MET A 580 0.02 2.60 19.04
CA MET A 580 -0.39 1.51 19.92
C MET A 580 0.54 1.24 21.11
N ILE A 581 1.75 1.83 21.12
CA ILE A 581 2.71 1.67 22.22
C ILE A 581 2.39 2.71 23.31
N PRO A 582 2.05 2.30 24.55
CA PRO A 582 1.62 3.23 25.60
C PRO A 582 2.57 4.40 25.84
N GLU A 583 3.88 4.17 25.94
CA GLU A 583 4.87 5.21 26.18
C GLU A 583 4.98 6.18 25.00
N GLN A 584 4.84 5.68 23.77
CA GLN A 584 4.92 6.50 22.57
C GLN A 584 3.65 7.33 22.38
N GLU A 585 2.47 6.77 22.63
CA GLU A 585 1.21 7.54 22.67
C GLU A 585 1.29 8.67 23.71
N MET A 586 1.75 8.35 24.92
CA MET A 586 1.96 9.35 25.98
C MET A 586 2.93 10.44 25.55
N ALA A 587 4.05 10.08 24.92
CA ALA A 587 5.01 11.05 24.40
C ALA A 587 4.39 11.94 23.32
N LEU A 588 3.64 11.36 22.37
CA LEU A 588 2.92 12.08 21.31
C LEU A 588 1.88 13.07 21.84
N GLN A 589 1.37 12.88 23.06
CA GLN A 589 0.48 13.84 23.72
C GLN A 589 1.22 15.06 24.31
N THR A 590 2.54 15.01 24.46
CA THR A 590 3.35 16.14 24.95
C THR A 590 3.79 17.08 23.83
N GLU A 591 3.84 18.38 24.13
CA GLU A 591 4.34 19.39 23.19
C GLU A 591 5.85 19.22 22.93
N GLU A 592 6.62 18.83 23.95
CA GLU A 592 8.06 18.63 23.86
C GLU A 592 8.43 17.56 22.83
N PHE A 593 7.81 16.38 22.89
CA PHE A 593 8.15 15.28 21.98
C PHE A 593 7.76 15.60 20.54
N ARG A 594 6.56 16.19 20.32
CA ARG A 594 6.16 16.68 19.00
C ARG A 594 7.13 17.73 18.46
N GLY A 595 7.65 18.59 19.33
CA GLY A 595 8.63 19.61 18.98
C GLY A 595 9.98 19.03 18.57
N LYS A 596 10.42 17.94 19.23
CA LYS A 596 11.63 17.19 18.84
C LYS A 596 11.48 16.58 17.45
N ILE A 597 10.34 15.94 17.17
CA ILE A 597 10.02 15.39 15.84
C ILE A 597 10.03 16.48 14.77
N ALA A 598 9.26 17.55 14.98
CA ALA A 598 9.14 18.64 14.02
C ALA A 598 10.50 19.29 13.73
N ARG A 599 11.32 19.51 14.76
CA ARG A 599 12.69 20.02 14.62
C ARG A 599 13.59 19.06 13.85
N ALA A 600 13.56 17.77 14.17
CA ALA A 600 14.38 16.77 13.47
C ALA A 600 14.07 16.71 11.98
N ILE A 601 12.79 16.80 11.59
CA ILE A 601 12.38 16.86 10.19
C ILE A 601 12.90 18.14 9.54
N CYS A 602 12.71 19.31 10.18
CA CYS A 602 13.21 20.59 9.68
C CYS A 602 14.74 20.58 9.48
N ASP A 603 15.49 20.11 10.47
CA ASP A 603 16.96 20.00 10.42
C ASP A 603 17.41 19.03 9.32
N GLY A 604 16.67 17.95 9.08
CA GLY A 604 16.96 17.01 7.99
C GLY A 604 16.73 17.61 6.60
N VAL A 605 15.72 18.48 6.45
CA VAL A 605 15.48 19.24 5.22
C VAL A 605 16.58 20.29 5.02
N LEU A 606 17.03 20.97 6.08
CA LEU A 606 18.16 21.90 6.04
C LEU A 606 19.45 21.19 5.63
N ASP A 607 19.76 20.04 6.24
CA ASP A 607 20.92 19.20 5.87
C ASP A 607 20.91 18.87 4.36
N PHE A 608 19.73 18.54 3.83
CA PHE A 608 19.55 18.24 2.41
C PHE A 608 19.81 19.46 1.52
N VAL A 609 19.21 20.59 1.85
CA VAL A 609 19.35 21.84 1.09
C VAL A 609 20.78 22.37 1.13
N GLU A 610 21.47 22.28 2.27
CA GLU A 610 22.87 22.67 2.41
C GLU A 610 23.76 21.82 1.48
N LYS A 611 23.60 20.49 1.54
CA LYS A 611 24.34 19.55 0.68
C LYS A 611 24.09 19.80 -0.80
N GLU A 612 22.84 20.07 -1.18
CA GLU A 612 22.49 20.40 -2.56
C GLU A 612 23.03 21.77 -3.01
N SER A 613 23.16 22.72 -2.08
CA SER A 613 23.79 24.02 -2.34
C SER A 613 25.29 23.86 -2.58
N GLU A 614 25.98 23.04 -1.79
CA GLU A 614 27.40 22.70 -1.97
C GLU A 614 27.65 22.04 -3.33
N ARG A 615 26.86 21.00 -3.66
CA ARG A 615 26.94 20.30 -4.96
C ARG A 615 26.72 21.23 -6.16
N SER A 616 25.86 22.25 -6.00
CA SER A 616 25.63 23.26 -7.03
C SER A 616 26.85 24.17 -7.24
N ARG A 617 27.61 24.46 -6.17
CA ARG A 617 28.81 25.31 -6.22
C ARG A 617 30.01 24.56 -6.82
N GLU A 618 30.12 23.26 -6.58
CA GLU A 618 31.21 22.43 -7.14
C GLU A 618 31.08 22.17 -8.65
N ASN A 619 29.86 22.17 -9.19
CA ASN A 619 29.58 21.96 -10.61
C ASN A 619 29.57 23.25 -11.46
N ARG A 620 29.81 24.42 -10.86
CA ARG A 620 29.97 25.72 -11.54
C ARG A 620 31.44 26.08 -11.66
#